data_AF-A0A6A2WYA1-F1
#
_entry.id   AF-A0A6A2WYA1-F1
#
_cell.length_a   1.000
_cell.length_b   1.000
_cell.length_c   1.000
_cell.angle_alpha   90.00
_cell.angle_beta   90.00
_cell.angle_gamma   90.00
#
_symmetry.space_group_name_H-M   'P 1'
#
loop_
_entity.id
_entity.type
_entity.pdbx_description
1 polymer ?
#
loop_
_entity_poly.entity_id
_entity_poly.type
_entity_poly.pdbx_seq_one_letter_code
_entity_poly.pdbx_strand_id
1 'polypeptide(L)'
;MLMDFNVRYSVMEAAAIMAIALANGDGKISLVLSVCWSSTLQSVSLKKTMLVLRDGRWSEQEAAILVPGDIISIKLGDIIPADARLLEGDPFKVDQSALTGESLPVIKNPGDEVFSGSTCKQGEIEAVVIATGVHTSLGRLHILWTAPTKDGIDNLLVLLIGGIPTAMSSVLPVTMAIGSHRLSQQGAITKRMTSIEKMAGNWASRIENQDAIDAAIVGMLADPKEARAGIREMHFLPFNPVDKRTALTYIDSNGNWHRASKGAPEQILALCNAKEDFKRKVHSIIDKFAERGLRSLGVAGQYPKKMKEGAGTPWQFVGLLPLFDPPRHDSA
;
A
#
# COMPACT_ATOMS: atom_id res chain seq x y z
N MET A 1 32.67 -21.11 6.70
CA MET A 1 31.70 -22.04 7.32
C MET A 1 30.50 -21.32 7.96
N LEU A 2 30.66 -20.21 8.70
CA LEU A 2 29.53 -19.40 9.21
C LEU A 2 28.91 -18.43 8.16
N MET A 3 29.68 -18.00 7.15
CA MET A 3 29.18 -17.18 6.05
C MET A 3 28.26 -17.94 5.08
N ASP A 4 28.49 -19.24 4.86
CA ASP A 4 27.67 -20.06 3.96
C ASP A 4 26.26 -20.34 4.50
N PHE A 5 26.09 -20.30 5.83
CA PHE A 5 24.81 -20.61 6.47
C PHE A 5 23.80 -19.47 6.33
N ASN A 6 24.23 -18.22 6.50
CA ASN A 6 23.35 -17.05 6.34
C ASN A 6 22.87 -16.85 4.90
N VAL A 7 23.72 -17.16 3.92
CA VAL A 7 23.35 -17.08 2.51
C VAL A 7 22.30 -18.15 2.15
N ARG A 8 22.40 -19.37 2.68
CA ARG A 8 21.43 -20.44 2.40
C ARG A 8 20.03 -20.17 3.00
N TYR A 9 19.96 -19.61 4.21
CA TYR A 9 18.68 -19.24 4.83
C TYR A 9 17.97 -18.12 4.06
N SER A 10 18.72 -17.09 3.66
CA SER A 10 18.15 -15.97 2.88
C SER A 10 17.62 -16.41 1.50
N VAL A 11 18.29 -17.37 0.85
CA VAL A 11 17.84 -17.93 -0.44
C VAL A 11 16.56 -18.75 -0.30
N MET A 12 16.41 -19.54 0.78
CA MET A 12 15.18 -20.32 1.01
C MET A 12 13.98 -19.44 1.35
N GLU A 13 14.15 -18.40 2.17
CA GLU A 13 13.08 -17.45 2.47
C GLU A 13 12.66 -16.64 1.24
N ALA A 14 13.63 -16.19 0.43
CA ALA A 14 13.34 -15.51 -0.83
C ALA A 14 12.58 -16.42 -1.82
N ALA A 15 12.91 -17.71 -1.88
CA ALA A 15 12.21 -18.69 -2.70
C ALA A 15 10.78 -18.94 -2.22
N ALA A 16 10.55 -19.02 -0.90
CA ALA A 16 9.23 -19.19 -0.32
C ALA A 16 8.33 -17.96 -0.56
N ILE A 17 8.87 -16.75 -0.39
CA ILE A 17 8.16 -15.49 -0.66
C ILE A 17 7.87 -15.37 -2.16
N MET A 18 8.82 -15.73 -3.05
CA MET A 18 8.57 -15.80 -4.49
C MET A 18 7.48 -16.80 -4.86
N ALA A 19 7.46 -17.98 -4.25
CA ALA A 19 6.43 -18.99 -4.53
C ALA A 19 5.04 -18.50 -4.11
N ILE A 20 4.92 -17.82 -2.97
CA ILE A 20 3.68 -17.21 -2.49
C ILE A 20 3.28 -16.03 -3.41
N ALA A 21 4.24 -15.22 -3.86
CA ALA A 21 4.00 -14.12 -4.78
C ALA A 21 3.50 -14.58 -6.15
N LEU A 22 4.14 -15.62 -6.70
CA LEU A 22 3.77 -16.23 -7.98
C LEU A 22 2.41 -16.95 -7.89
N ALA A 23 2.12 -17.61 -6.76
CA ALA A 23 0.82 -18.25 -6.54
C ALA A 23 -0.34 -17.25 -6.43
N ASN A 24 -0.09 -16.04 -5.94
CA ASN A 24 -1.11 -15.01 -5.75
C ASN A 24 -1.28 -14.08 -6.97
N GLY A 25 -0.46 -14.17 -8.01
CA GLY A 25 -0.65 -13.49 -9.30
C GLY A 25 -0.57 -11.95 -9.28
N ASP A 26 -0.42 -11.33 -8.11
CA ASP A 26 -0.40 -9.87 -7.96
C ASP A 26 1.02 -9.33 -8.10
N GLY A 27 1.29 -8.65 -9.23
CA GLY A 27 2.56 -7.97 -9.53
C GLY A 27 3.01 -6.89 -8.53
N LYS A 28 2.25 -6.64 -7.46
CA LYS A 28 2.60 -5.70 -6.38
C LYS A 28 3.66 -6.25 -5.41
N ILE A 29 3.86 -7.57 -5.35
CA ILE A 29 4.90 -8.18 -4.49
C ILE A 29 6.32 -7.99 -5.08
N SER A 30 6.43 -7.58 -6.35
CA SER A 30 7.69 -7.18 -6.98
C SER A 30 8.40 -6.04 -6.23
N LEU A 31 7.66 -5.16 -5.55
CA LEU A 31 8.21 -4.04 -4.79
C LEU A 31 9.04 -4.51 -3.58
N VAL A 32 8.60 -5.58 -2.90
CA VAL A 32 9.29 -6.13 -1.72
C VAL A 32 10.59 -6.84 -2.14
N LEU A 33 10.59 -7.53 -3.29
CA LEU A 33 11.79 -8.13 -3.86
C LEU A 33 12.83 -7.09 -4.31
N SER A 34 12.40 -5.95 -4.85
CA SER A 34 13.31 -4.87 -5.26
C SER A 34 14.07 -4.27 -4.07
N VAL A 35 13.40 -4.10 -2.93
CA VAL A 35 14.02 -3.57 -1.71
C VAL A 35 15.08 -4.56 -1.18
N CYS A 36 14.79 -5.86 -1.12
CA CYS A 36 15.77 -6.87 -0.69
C CYS A 36 16.92 -7.12 -1.69
N TRP A 37 16.72 -6.88 -2.98
CA TRP A 37 17.80 -6.94 -3.97
C TRP A 37 18.77 -5.75 -3.87
N SER A 38 18.29 -4.58 -3.44
CA SER A 38 19.14 -3.39 -3.33
C SER A 38 20.23 -3.52 -2.24
N SER A 39 19.96 -4.25 -1.16
CA SER A 39 20.93 -4.49 -0.08
C SER A 39 22.10 -5.39 -0.47
N THR A 40 21.93 -6.25 -1.49
CA THR A 40 22.99 -7.18 -1.95
C THR A 40 23.95 -6.52 -2.95
N LEU A 41 23.54 -5.42 -3.59
CA LEU A 41 24.37 -4.72 -4.59
C LEU A 41 25.43 -3.78 -3.98
N GLN A 42 25.39 -3.54 -2.66
CA GLN A 42 26.31 -2.60 -2.01
C GLN A 42 27.69 -3.20 -1.66
N SER A 43 27.94 -4.48 -1.98
CA SER A 43 29.23 -5.13 -1.75
C SER A 43 30.13 -5.21 -2.98
N VAL A 44 29.86 -4.46 -4.05
CA VAL A 44 30.81 -4.29 -5.15
C VAL A 44 31.86 -3.26 -4.72
N SER A 45 32.71 -3.67 -3.79
CA SER A 45 33.95 -2.95 -3.47
C SER A 45 34.89 -3.09 -4.67
N LEU A 46 34.76 -2.19 -5.63
CA LEU A 46 35.74 -2.01 -6.69
C LEU A 46 37.10 -1.82 -6.01
N LYS A 47 38.03 -2.74 -6.22
CA LYS A 47 39.44 -2.55 -5.85
C LYS A 47 39.93 -1.31 -6.57
N LYS A 48 40.21 -0.24 -5.81
CA LYS A 48 40.69 1.03 -6.35
C LYS A 48 42.19 1.12 -6.09
N THR A 49 42.95 1.27 -7.16
CA THR A 49 44.36 1.61 -7.13
C THR A 49 44.54 3.12 -7.30
N MET A 50 45.61 3.66 -6.75
CA MET A 50 45.91 5.09 -6.72
C MET A 50 47.42 5.32 -6.77
N LEU A 51 47.83 6.43 -7.37
CA LEU A 51 49.22 6.87 -7.39
C LEU A 51 49.59 7.52 -6.05
N VAL A 52 50.59 6.94 -5.38
CA VAL A 52 51.11 7.37 -4.09
C VAL A 52 52.61 7.68 -4.21
N LEU A 53 53.04 8.78 -3.61
CA LEU A 53 54.45 9.16 -3.53
C LEU A 53 55.06 8.64 -2.22
N ARG A 54 55.99 7.68 -2.32
CA ARG A 54 56.80 7.18 -1.20
C ARG A 54 58.27 7.15 -1.60
N ASP A 55 59.16 7.52 -0.68
CA ASP A 55 60.62 7.56 -0.91
C ASP A 55 61.03 8.36 -2.18
N GLY A 56 60.26 9.41 -2.51
CA GLY A 56 60.47 10.24 -3.70
C GLY A 56 60.13 9.57 -5.04
N ARG A 57 59.46 8.40 -5.03
CA ARG A 57 59.01 7.69 -6.23
C ARG A 57 57.50 7.52 -6.24
N TRP A 58 56.89 7.79 -7.39
CA TRP A 58 55.47 7.54 -7.63
C TRP A 58 55.25 6.04 -7.87
N SER A 59 54.33 5.46 -7.11
CA SER A 59 53.97 4.04 -7.18
C SER A 59 52.45 3.88 -7.16
N GLU A 60 51.92 2.99 -7.97
CA GLU A 60 50.50 2.64 -7.92
C GLU A 60 50.27 1.62 -6.80
N GLN A 61 49.43 1.97 -5.83
CA GLN A 61 49.12 1.12 -4.68
C GLN A 61 47.62 0.97 -4.47
N GLU A 62 47.23 -0.10 -3.80
CA GLU A 62 45.84 -0.36 -3.42
C GLU A 62 45.41 0.61 -2.31
N ALA A 63 44.18 1.13 -2.42
CA ALA A 63 43.60 2.06 -1.45
C ALA A 63 43.63 1.55 0.01
N ALA A 64 43.66 0.22 0.21
CA ALA A 64 43.73 -0.41 1.54
C ALA A 64 45.07 -0.21 2.26
N ILE A 65 46.15 0.12 1.52
CA ILE A 65 47.52 0.26 2.05
C ILE A 65 47.84 1.74 2.37
N LEU A 66 46.91 2.65 2.09
CA LEU A 66 47.06 4.09 2.36
C LEU A 66 47.08 4.36 3.87
N VAL A 67 48.00 5.24 4.27
CA VAL A 67 48.16 5.70 5.65
C VAL A 67 48.03 7.22 5.69
N PRO A 68 47.46 7.82 6.76
CA PRO A 68 47.51 9.26 6.96
C PRO A 68 48.94 9.81 6.84
N GLY A 69 49.10 10.88 6.04
CA GLY A 69 50.39 11.48 5.70
C GLY A 69 50.95 11.08 4.34
N ASP A 70 50.40 10.05 3.69
CA ASP A 70 50.76 9.73 2.30
C ASP A 70 50.35 10.86 1.35
N ILE A 71 51.20 11.16 0.35
CA ILE A 71 50.88 12.08 -0.74
C ILE A 71 50.34 11.27 -1.91
N ILE A 72 49.17 11.68 -2.40
CA ILE A 72 48.44 11.02 -3.48
C ILE A 72 48.22 11.98 -4.65
N SER A 73 48.24 11.46 -5.87
CA SER A 73 47.88 12.22 -7.08
C SER A 73 46.47 11.84 -7.51
N ILE A 74 45.61 12.85 -7.67
CA ILE A 74 44.21 12.67 -8.05
C ILE A 74 44.00 13.22 -9.46
N LYS A 75 43.60 12.34 -10.38
CA LYS A 75 43.35 12.68 -11.79
C LYS A 75 41.87 12.75 -12.11
N LEU A 76 41.56 13.26 -13.31
CA LEU A 76 40.21 13.29 -13.85
C LEU A 76 39.59 11.88 -13.87
N GLY A 77 38.43 11.73 -13.23
CA GLY A 77 37.69 10.46 -13.18
C GLY A 77 38.06 9.56 -12.00
N ASP A 78 39.11 9.89 -11.24
CA ASP A 78 39.48 9.12 -10.06
C ASP A 78 38.45 9.31 -8.94
N ILE A 79 38.25 8.23 -8.19
CA ILE A 79 37.43 8.25 -6.98
C ILE A 79 38.34 8.33 -5.78
N ILE A 80 38.09 9.33 -4.94
CA ILE A 80 38.91 9.62 -3.77
C ILE A 80 38.72 8.49 -2.72
N PRO A 81 39.78 7.76 -2.34
CA PRO A 81 39.66 6.60 -1.45
C PRO A 81 39.69 6.92 0.06
N ALA A 82 40.17 8.12 0.41
CA ALA A 82 40.41 8.55 1.78
C ALA A 82 40.18 10.06 1.90
N ASP A 83 39.91 10.55 3.10
CA ASP A 83 39.79 12.00 3.31
C ASP A 83 41.19 12.62 3.18
N ALA A 84 41.31 13.63 2.33
CA ALA A 84 42.59 14.24 1.97
C ALA A 84 42.50 15.76 1.92
N ARG A 85 43.62 16.44 2.09
CA ARG A 85 43.75 17.89 1.94
C ARG A 85 44.49 18.20 0.66
N LEU A 86 43.91 19.06 -0.16
CA LEU A 86 44.52 19.48 -1.43
C LEU A 86 45.79 20.28 -1.19
N LEU A 87 46.85 19.93 -1.92
CA LEU A 87 48.08 20.70 -1.99
C LEU A 87 47.93 21.84 -3.01
N GLU A 88 49.04 22.51 -3.33
CA GLU A 88 49.06 23.57 -4.34
C GLU A 88 48.77 23.01 -5.74
N GLY A 89 47.94 23.71 -6.51
CA GLY A 89 47.53 23.28 -7.85
C GLY A 89 46.44 24.14 -8.46
N ASP A 90 46.02 23.74 -9.66
CA ASP A 90 44.94 24.38 -10.42
C ASP A 90 43.55 24.14 -9.80
N PRO A 91 42.53 24.94 -10.16
CA PRO A 91 41.17 24.79 -9.63
C PRO A 91 40.60 23.37 -9.85
N PHE A 92 40.24 22.71 -8.76
CA PHE A 92 39.83 21.32 -8.74
C PHE A 92 38.31 21.19 -8.54
N LYS A 93 37.61 20.35 -9.32
CA LYS A 93 36.17 20.12 -9.16
C LYS A 93 35.84 18.70 -8.77
N VAL A 94 35.06 18.59 -7.71
CA VAL A 94 34.69 17.31 -7.11
C VAL A 94 33.17 17.16 -7.07
N ASP A 95 32.72 15.98 -7.46
CA ASP A 95 31.34 15.54 -7.28
C ASP A 95 31.20 14.84 -5.92
N GLN A 96 30.48 15.49 -5.01
CA GLN A 96 30.18 15.00 -3.67
C GLN A 96 28.72 14.53 -3.53
N SER A 97 28.00 14.34 -4.64
CA SER A 97 26.59 13.90 -4.65
C SER A 97 26.35 12.65 -3.82
N ALA A 98 27.31 11.72 -3.80
CA ALA A 98 27.23 10.48 -3.03
C ALA A 98 27.26 10.70 -1.49
N LEU A 99 27.84 11.80 -1.01
CA LEU A 99 28.05 12.06 0.42
C LEU A 99 27.13 13.16 0.96
N THR A 100 27.00 14.27 0.24
CA THR A 100 26.23 15.45 0.68
C THR A 100 24.88 15.58 -0.01
N GLY A 101 24.66 14.86 -1.12
CA GLY A 101 23.44 14.97 -1.94
C GLY A 101 23.40 16.20 -2.86
N GLU A 102 24.46 17.00 -2.91
CA GLU A 102 24.53 18.15 -3.82
C GLU A 102 24.70 17.67 -5.27
N SER A 103 23.85 18.15 -6.18
CA SER A 103 23.80 17.67 -7.58
C SER A 103 24.84 18.33 -8.50
N LEU A 104 25.44 19.44 -8.10
CA LEU A 104 26.43 20.17 -8.91
C LEU A 104 27.84 19.95 -8.34
N PRO A 105 28.87 19.76 -9.20
CA PRO A 105 30.25 19.65 -8.75
C PRO A 105 30.71 20.90 -8.01
N VAL A 106 31.35 20.71 -6.86
CA VAL A 106 31.86 21.77 -6.00
C VAL A 106 33.30 22.10 -6.40
N ILE A 107 33.62 23.39 -6.52
CA ILE A 107 34.99 23.86 -6.76
C ILE A 107 35.75 23.88 -5.44
N LYS A 108 36.95 23.31 -5.43
CA LYS A 108 37.84 23.22 -4.28
C LYS A 108 39.16 23.92 -4.60
N ASN A 109 39.66 24.69 -3.65
CA ASN A 109 40.92 25.42 -3.74
C ASN A 109 42.03 24.66 -3.00
N PRO A 110 43.31 24.96 -3.29
CA PRO A 110 44.43 24.49 -2.49
C PRO A 110 44.22 24.74 -0.99
N GLY A 111 44.46 23.72 -0.16
CA GLY A 111 44.22 23.74 1.28
C GLY A 111 42.83 23.25 1.72
N ASP A 112 41.85 23.15 0.80
CA ASP A 112 40.54 22.59 1.11
C ASP A 112 40.58 21.07 1.29
N GLU A 113 39.62 20.56 2.05
CA GLU A 113 39.44 19.13 2.28
C GLU A 113 38.51 18.49 1.25
N VAL A 114 38.89 17.28 0.84
CA VAL A 114 38.13 16.39 -0.05
C VAL A 114 37.83 15.09 0.68
N PHE A 115 36.63 14.56 0.45
CA PHE A 115 36.09 13.43 1.20
C PHE A 115 36.17 12.12 0.41
N SER A 116 36.39 11.03 1.13
CA SER A 116 36.32 9.66 0.62
C SER A 116 34.96 9.39 -0.05
N GLY A 117 34.99 8.76 -1.23
CA GLY A 117 33.82 8.45 -2.04
C GLY A 117 33.44 9.52 -3.06
N SER A 118 34.07 10.70 -3.01
CA SER A 118 33.85 11.76 -4.01
C SER A 118 34.59 11.46 -5.32
N THR A 119 34.06 11.92 -6.45
CA THR A 119 34.66 11.69 -7.78
C THR A 119 35.24 12.97 -8.37
N CYS A 120 36.46 12.93 -8.89
CA CYS A 120 37.05 14.05 -9.62
C CYS A 120 36.35 14.25 -10.98
N LYS A 121 35.79 15.44 -11.22
CA LYS A 121 35.14 15.81 -12.49
C LYS A 121 35.98 16.74 -13.36
N GLN A 122 36.93 17.48 -12.79
CA GLN A 122 37.82 18.37 -13.52
C GLN A 122 39.07 18.70 -12.70
N GLY A 123 40.23 18.71 -13.36
CA GLY A 123 41.52 19.06 -12.76
C GLY A 123 42.36 17.83 -12.38
N GLU A 124 43.64 18.09 -12.12
CA GLU A 124 44.60 17.16 -11.54
C GLU A 124 45.31 17.91 -10.42
N ILE A 125 45.39 17.29 -9.24
CA ILE A 125 45.99 17.93 -8.06
C ILE A 125 46.56 16.86 -7.14
N GLU A 126 47.63 17.21 -6.44
CA GLU A 126 48.19 16.39 -5.38
C GLU A 126 47.48 16.67 -4.06
N ALA A 127 47.35 15.67 -3.21
CA ALA A 127 46.70 15.80 -1.92
C ALA A 127 47.41 14.96 -0.85
N VAL A 128 47.32 15.42 0.39
CA VAL A 128 47.84 14.68 1.56
C VAL A 128 46.70 13.98 2.25
N VAL A 129 46.83 12.68 2.49
CA VAL A 129 45.82 11.89 3.19
C VAL A 129 45.74 12.31 4.66
N ILE A 130 44.56 12.67 5.15
CA ILE A 130 44.29 13.05 6.54
C ILE A 130 43.75 11.86 7.34
N ALA A 131 42.79 11.13 6.77
CA ALA A 131 42.13 10.02 7.46
C ALA A 131 41.74 8.90 6.48
N THR A 132 41.87 7.65 6.93
CA THR A 132 41.58 6.45 6.13
C THR A 132 40.54 5.55 6.81
N GLY A 133 39.86 4.71 6.01
CA GLY A 133 38.92 3.70 6.49
C GLY A 133 37.79 4.26 7.37
N VAL A 134 37.63 3.69 8.56
CA VAL A 134 36.58 4.05 9.54
C VAL A 134 36.67 5.47 10.07
N HIS A 135 37.84 6.11 9.99
CA HIS A 135 38.05 7.47 10.49
C HIS A 135 37.67 8.55 9.48
N THR A 136 37.41 8.19 8.22
CA THR A 136 36.89 9.08 7.19
C THR A 136 35.47 9.53 7.51
N SER A 137 35.06 10.64 6.91
CA SER A 137 33.71 11.20 7.03
C SER A 137 32.64 10.20 6.61
N LEU A 138 32.88 9.48 5.50
CA LEU A 138 32.01 8.38 5.04
C LEU A 138 32.04 7.18 5.99
N GLY A 139 33.22 6.78 6.48
CA GLY A 139 33.38 5.65 7.40
C GLY A 139 32.66 5.85 8.74
N ARG A 140 32.71 7.06 9.31
CA ARG A 140 31.98 7.40 10.55
C ARG A 140 30.47 7.37 10.35
N LEU A 141 29.99 7.90 9.21
CA LEU A 141 28.58 7.80 8.84
C LEU A 141 28.16 6.33 8.72
N HIS A 142 28.97 5.49 8.06
CA HIS A 142 28.66 4.07 7.93
C HIS A 142 28.54 3.37 9.29
N ILE A 143 29.42 3.66 10.25
CA ILE A 143 29.35 3.11 11.61
C ILE A 143 28.07 3.57 12.34
N LEU A 144 27.67 4.83 12.16
CA LEU A 144 26.43 5.34 12.73
C LEU A 144 25.19 4.64 12.14
N TRP A 145 25.20 4.36 10.83
CA TRP A 145 24.11 3.66 10.13
C TRP A 145 24.08 2.15 10.41
N THR A 146 25.24 1.51 10.62
CA THR A 146 25.35 0.08 10.90
C THR A 146 25.34 -0.24 12.40
N ALA A 147 25.19 0.78 13.25
CA ALA A 147 24.95 0.59 14.68
C ALA A 147 23.74 -0.36 14.86
N PRO A 148 23.90 -1.46 15.63
CA PRO A 148 22.90 -2.51 15.68
C PRO A 148 21.63 -2.04 16.40
N THR A 149 20.64 -1.55 15.68
CA THR A 149 19.24 -1.53 16.14
C THR A 149 18.67 -2.94 16.00
N LYS A 150 19.12 -3.86 16.86
CA LYS A 150 18.91 -5.30 16.68
C LYS A 150 17.63 -5.90 17.26
N ASP A 151 16.82 -5.16 18.02
CA ASP A 151 15.72 -5.83 18.75
C ASP A 151 14.30 -5.47 18.27
N GLY A 152 14.15 -4.54 17.33
CA GLY A 152 12.84 -4.05 16.89
C GLY A 152 12.35 -4.49 15.51
N ILE A 153 13.28 -4.82 14.60
CA ILE A 153 12.97 -4.97 13.17
C ILE A 153 12.39 -6.37 12.88
N ASP A 154 12.89 -7.41 13.55
CA ASP A 154 12.45 -8.79 13.33
C ASP A 154 10.97 -8.99 13.74
N ASN A 155 10.55 -8.38 14.87
CA ASN A 155 9.15 -8.39 15.29
C ASN A 155 8.23 -7.63 14.34
N LEU A 156 8.72 -6.54 13.73
CA LEU A 156 7.97 -5.76 12.76
C LEU A 156 7.77 -6.55 11.45
N LEU A 157 8.78 -7.31 11.02
CA LEU A 157 8.72 -8.20 9.86
C LEU A 157 7.69 -9.32 10.05
N VAL A 158 7.66 -9.96 11.22
CA VAL A 158 6.65 -10.98 11.54
C VAL A 158 5.24 -10.38 11.56
N LEU A 159 5.08 -9.16 12.07
CA LEU A 159 3.80 -8.45 12.08
C LEU A 159 3.34 -8.07 10.65
N LEU A 160 4.27 -7.69 9.78
CA LEU A 160 3.98 -7.38 8.38
C LEU A 160 3.60 -8.63 7.58
N ILE A 161 4.33 -9.74 7.75
CA ILE A 161 4.04 -11.00 7.05
C ILE A 161 2.72 -11.63 7.57
N GLY A 162 2.48 -11.60 8.88
CA GLY A 162 1.26 -12.14 9.49
C GLY A 162 0.04 -11.22 9.37
N GLY A 163 0.25 -9.90 9.27
CA GLY A 163 -0.81 -8.89 9.24
C GLY A 163 -1.40 -8.60 7.87
N ILE A 164 -0.71 -8.95 6.77
CA ILE A 164 -1.24 -8.81 5.42
C ILE A 164 -2.16 -10.02 5.15
N PRO A 165 -3.49 -9.83 5.04
CA PRO A 165 -4.42 -10.93 4.87
C PRO A 165 -4.43 -11.38 3.40
N THR A 166 -3.34 -12.02 2.95
CA THR A 166 -3.15 -12.56 1.60
C THR A 166 -4.19 -13.63 1.26
N ALA A 167 -4.73 -14.34 2.26
CA ALA A 167 -5.83 -15.28 2.07
C ALA A 167 -7.15 -14.57 1.71
N MET A 168 -7.35 -13.29 2.09
CA MET A 168 -8.61 -12.59 1.83
C MET A 168 -8.81 -12.31 0.34
N SER A 169 -7.73 -12.05 -0.41
CA SER A 169 -7.81 -11.80 -1.85
C SER A 169 -8.16 -13.06 -2.66
N SER A 170 -7.87 -14.26 -2.15
CA SER A 170 -8.26 -15.52 -2.80
C SER A 170 -9.63 -16.04 -2.34
N VAL A 171 -10.02 -15.80 -1.09
CA VAL A 171 -11.33 -16.21 -0.55
C VAL A 171 -12.49 -15.46 -1.21
N LEU A 172 -12.33 -14.17 -1.52
CA LEU A 172 -13.40 -13.36 -2.13
C LEU A 172 -13.80 -13.86 -3.54
N PRO A 173 -12.89 -14.05 -4.50
CA PRO A 173 -13.23 -14.61 -5.81
C PRO A 173 -13.84 -16.02 -5.73
N VAL A 174 -13.31 -16.89 -4.85
CA VAL A 174 -13.80 -18.27 -4.69
C VAL A 174 -15.22 -18.28 -4.14
N THR A 175 -15.50 -17.47 -3.12
CA THR A 175 -16.86 -17.35 -2.56
C THR A 175 -17.83 -16.75 -3.57
N MET A 176 -17.42 -15.75 -4.36
CA MET A 176 -18.20 -15.19 -5.45
C MET A 176 -18.45 -16.21 -6.58
N ALA A 177 -17.46 -17.05 -6.90
CA ALA A 177 -17.60 -18.11 -7.91
C ALA A 177 -18.59 -19.20 -7.46
N ILE A 178 -18.51 -19.63 -6.20
CA ILE A 178 -19.47 -20.58 -5.61
C ILE A 178 -20.88 -19.95 -5.58
N GLY A 179 -21.00 -18.67 -5.22
CA GLY A 179 -22.26 -17.93 -5.23
C GLY A 179 -22.86 -17.83 -6.63
N SER A 180 -22.05 -17.49 -7.62
CA SER A 180 -22.42 -17.46 -9.04
C SER A 180 -22.90 -18.82 -9.55
N HIS A 181 -22.18 -19.89 -9.18
CA HIS A 181 -22.55 -21.25 -9.57
C HIS A 181 -23.89 -21.69 -8.96
N ARG A 182 -24.14 -21.37 -7.68
CA ARG A 182 -25.43 -21.65 -7.04
C ARG A 182 -26.58 -20.84 -7.66
N LEU A 183 -26.34 -19.57 -8.03
CA LEU A 183 -27.33 -18.74 -8.73
C LEU A 183 -27.64 -19.30 -10.13
N SER A 184 -26.64 -19.83 -10.83
CA SER A 184 -26.82 -20.51 -12.12
C SER A 184 -27.70 -21.75 -11.99
N GLN A 185 -27.53 -22.55 -10.93
CA GLN A 185 -28.42 -23.69 -10.63
C GLN A 185 -29.87 -23.28 -10.33
N GLN A 186 -30.10 -22.03 -9.92
CA GLN A 186 -31.41 -21.43 -9.68
C GLN A 186 -31.97 -20.70 -10.91
N GLY A 187 -31.30 -20.80 -12.07
CA GLY A 187 -31.76 -20.20 -13.34
C GLY A 187 -31.30 -18.75 -13.57
N ALA A 188 -30.40 -18.21 -12.74
CA ALA A 188 -29.85 -16.86 -12.89
C ALA A 188 -28.40 -16.89 -13.42
N ILE A 189 -28.17 -16.34 -14.61
CA ILE A 189 -26.83 -16.29 -15.23
C ILE A 189 -26.17 -14.95 -14.93
N THR A 190 -25.14 -14.94 -14.08
CA THR A 190 -24.35 -13.75 -13.78
C THR A 190 -23.19 -13.61 -14.78
N LYS A 191 -23.24 -12.62 -15.69
CA LYS A 191 -22.14 -12.35 -16.64
C LYS A 191 -20.87 -11.76 -16.02
N ARG A 192 -20.97 -11.11 -14.84
CA ARG A 192 -19.83 -10.60 -14.06
C ARG A 192 -20.00 -11.00 -12.60
N MET A 193 -18.95 -11.51 -11.97
CA MET A 193 -19.01 -11.96 -10.57
C MET A 193 -19.32 -10.81 -9.58
N THR A 194 -18.89 -9.58 -9.89
CA THR A 194 -19.19 -8.39 -9.09
C THR A 194 -20.66 -7.95 -9.10
N SER A 195 -21.49 -8.52 -9.99
CA SER A 195 -22.93 -8.25 -10.00
C SER A 195 -23.64 -8.80 -8.76
N ILE A 196 -23.09 -9.85 -8.13
CA ILE A 196 -23.70 -10.51 -6.96
C ILE A 196 -23.76 -9.56 -5.75
N GLU A 197 -22.68 -8.83 -5.48
CA GLU A 197 -22.63 -7.84 -4.39
C GLU A 197 -23.62 -6.69 -4.63
N LYS A 198 -23.78 -6.30 -5.89
CA LYS A 198 -24.64 -5.19 -6.29
C LYS A 198 -26.13 -5.54 -6.23
N MET A 199 -26.51 -6.78 -6.50
CA MET A 199 -27.92 -7.20 -6.45
C MET A 199 -28.56 -6.99 -5.07
N ALA A 200 -27.80 -7.22 -3.98
CA ALA A 200 -28.31 -7.09 -2.62
C ALA A 200 -28.80 -5.66 -2.26
N GLY A 201 -28.13 -4.62 -2.76
CA GLY A 201 -28.53 -3.22 -2.52
C GLY A 201 -29.71 -2.76 -3.39
N ASN A 202 -29.90 -3.39 -4.54
CA ASN A 202 -30.87 -2.93 -5.54
C ASN A 202 -32.29 -3.41 -5.31
N TRP A 203 -32.47 -4.49 -4.55
CA TRP A 203 -33.79 -4.98 -4.17
C TRP A 203 -34.59 -4.02 -3.28
N ALA A 204 -34.02 -2.91 -2.83
CA ALA A 204 -34.71 -1.92 -2.00
C ALA A 204 -35.15 -0.63 -2.74
N SER A 205 -34.85 -0.44 -4.03
CA SER A 205 -35.03 0.83 -4.76
C SER A 205 -36.11 0.80 -5.86
N ARG A 206 -36.85 1.91 -6.05
CA ARG A 206 -37.85 2.04 -7.13
C ARG A 206 -37.20 2.45 -8.46
N ILE A 207 -37.78 1.98 -9.58
CA ILE A 207 -37.37 2.35 -10.94
C ILE A 207 -38.15 3.57 -11.46
N GLU A 208 -39.36 3.81 -10.95
CA GLU A 208 -40.35 4.71 -11.59
C GLU A 208 -40.48 6.11 -10.97
N ASN A 209 -39.98 6.36 -9.77
CA ASN A 209 -40.08 7.68 -9.12
C ASN A 209 -38.75 8.04 -8.46
N GLN A 210 -38.02 8.98 -9.06
CA GLN A 210 -36.58 9.17 -8.86
C GLN A 210 -36.30 10.14 -7.70
N ASP A 211 -36.31 9.63 -6.47
CA ASP A 211 -35.45 10.23 -5.45
C ASP A 211 -34.01 10.11 -5.94
N ALA A 212 -33.21 11.18 -5.87
CA ALA A 212 -31.83 11.19 -6.40
C ALA A 212 -30.97 10.03 -5.82
N ILE A 213 -31.27 9.60 -4.60
CA ILE A 213 -30.65 8.45 -3.94
C ILE A 213 -31.05 7.13 -4.62
N ASP A 214 -32.32 6.97 -4.98
CA ASP A 214 -32.85 5.75 -5.62
C ASP A 214 -32.31 5.60 -7.03
N ALA A 215 -32.25 6.70 -7.79
CA ALA A 215 -31.63 6.74 -9.10
C ALA A 215 -30.13 6.41 -9.03
N ALA A 216 -29.40 6.94 -8.04
CA ALA A 216 -28.00 6.63 -7.85
C ALA A 216 -27.77 5.14 -7.53
N ILE A 217 -28.59 4.53 -6.66
CA ILE A 217 -28.48 3.11 -6.29
C ILE A 217 -28.79 2.22 -7.51
N VAL A 218 -29.89 2.48 -8.23
CA VAL A 218 -30.25 1.69 -9.42
C VAL A 218 -29.21 1.87 -10.54
N GLY A 219 -28.64 3.07 -10.68
CA GLY A 219 -27.56 3.36 -11.61
C GLY A 219 -26.23 2.66 -11.31
N MET A 220 -26.07 2.05 -10.13
CA MET A 220 -24.89 1.21 -9.83
C MET A 220 -24.92 -0.14 -10.57
N LEU A 221 -26.08 -0.56 -11.07
CA LEU A 221 -26.24 -1.76 -11.89
C LEU A 221 -25.93 -1.48 -13.36
N ALA A 222 -25.49 -2.53 -14.07
CA ALA A 222 -25.25 -2.45 -15.51
C ALA A 222 -26.56 -2.31 -16.30
N ASP A 223 -27.64 -2.94 -15.84
CA ASP A 223 -28.99 -2.77 -16.38
C ASP A 223 -29.97 -2.58 -15.20
N PRO A 224 -30.72 -1.46 -15.15
CA PRO A 224 -31.77 -1.23 -14.15
C PRO A 224 -32.80 -2.37 -14.02
N LYS A 225 -33.01 -3.15 -15.08
CA LYS A 225 -33.93 -4.30 -15.07
C LYS A 225 -33.43 -5.45 -14.20
N GLU A 226 -32.12 -5.58 -13.98
CA GLU A 226 -31.54 -6.59 -13.10
C GLU A 226 -31.96 -6.40 -11.64
N ALA A 227 -32.24 -5.16 -11.21
CA ALA A 227 -32.73 -4.86 -9.85
C ALA A 227 -34.03 -5.62 -9.52
N ARG A 228 -34.82 -5.94 -10.55
CA ARG A 228 -36.14 -6.56 -10.42
C ARG A 228 -36.25 -7.92 -11.11
N ALA A 229 -35.15 -8.41 -11.68
CA ALA A 229 -35.13 -9.72 -12.31
C ALA A 229 -35.35 -10.82 -11.26
N GLY A 230 -36.35 -11.68 -11.50
CA GLY A 230 -36.65 -12.82 -10.62
C GLY A 230 -37.44 -12.47 -9.35
N ILE A 231 -37.88 -11.22 -9.18
CA ILE A 231 -38.58 -10.76 -7.97
C ILE A 231 -39.96 -10.22 -8.30
N ARG A 232 -40.98 -10.71 -7.57
CA ARG A 232 -42.33 -10.16 -7.61
C ARG A 232 -42.56 -9.19 -6.46
N GLU A 233 -42.66 -7.90 -6.75
CA GLU A 233 -43.04 -6.88 -5.77
C GLU A 233 -44.47 -7.10 -5.28
N MET A 234 -44.65 -7.15 -3.96
CA MET A 234 -45.96 -7.33 -3.33
C MET A 234 -46.46 -6.05 -2.68
N HIS A 235 -45.58 -5.31 -2.01
CA HIS A 235 -45.91 -4.08 -1.33
C HIS A 235 -44.67 -3.23 -1.13
N PHE A 236 -44.80 -1.92 -1.35
CA PHE A 236 -43.74 -0.95 -1.10
C PHE A 236 -44.22 0.11 -0.12
N LEU A 237 -43.42 0.33 0.91
CA LEU A 237 -43.58 1.39 1.90
C LEU A 237 -42.71 2.58 1.48
N PRO A 238 -43.32 3.70 1.04
CA PRO A 238 -42.58 4.89 0.60
C PRO A 238 -41.92 5.62 1.77
N PHE A 239 -41.02 6.54 1.43
CA PHE A 239 -40.29 7.32 2.42
C PHE A 239 -41.26 8.20 3.19
N ASN A 240 -41.19 8.12 4.52
CA ASN A 240 -41.89 9.00 5.43
C ASN A 240 -40.84 9.81 6.23
N PRO A 241 -40.94 11.16 6.30
CA PRO A 241 -40.02 11.99 7.10
C PRO A 241 -39.92 11.59 8.58
N VAL A 242 -40.98 10.98 9.13
CA VAL A 242 -41.00 10.49 10.52
C VAL A 242 -40.22 9.18 10.64
N ASP A 243 -40.49 8.20 9.76
CA ASP A 243 -39.85 6.88 9.82
C ASP A 243 -38.43 6.87 9.21
N LYS A 244 -38.10 7.87 8.40
CA LYS A 244 -36.84 8.05 7.65
C LYS A 244 -36.33 6.79 6.94
N ARG A 245 -37.26 5.95 6.46
CA ARG A 245 -36.97 4.68 5.78
C ARG A 245 -37.98 4.41 4.67
N THR A 246 -37.55 3.56 3.75
CA THR A 246 -38.39 2.91 2.73
C THR A 246 -38.27 1.40 2.92
N ALA A 247 -39.31 0.65 2.55
CA ALA A 247 -39.25 -0.81 2.58
C ALA A 247 -39.93 -1.43 1.36
N LEU A 248 -39.37 -2.53 0.86
CA LEU A 248 -39.96 -3.36 -0.18
C LEU A 248 -40.25 -4.74 0.40
N THR A 249 -41.49 -5.19 0.27
CA THR A 249 -41.89 -6.59 0.48
C THR A 249 -42.02 -7.26 -0.89
N TYR A 250 -41.27 -8.34 -1.07
CA TYR A 250 -41.19 -9.03 -2.34
C TYR A 250 -41.19 -10.55 -2.17
N ILE A 251 -41.54 -11.26 -3.23
CA ILE A 251 -41.47 -12.71 -3.32
C ILE A 251 -40.34 -13.06 -4.29
N ASP A 252 -39.41 -13.87 -3.82
CA ASP A 252 -38.32 -14.42 -4.62
C ASP A 252 -38.84 -15.49 -5.60
N SER A 253 -38.03 -15.87 -6.60
CA SER A 253 -38.35 -16.93 -7.58
C SER A 253 -38.73 -18.26 -6.92
N ASN A 254 -38.20 -18.52 -5.73
CA ASN A 254 -38.48 -19.69 -4.90
C ASN A 254 -39.83 -19.63 -4.14
N GLY A 255 -40.61 -18.55 -4.28
CA GLY A 255 -41.89 -18.36 -3.57
C GLY A 255 -41.73 -17.92 -2.10
N ASN A 256 -40.50 -17.63 -1.67
CA ASN A 256 -40.20 -17.13 -0.33
C ASN A 256 -40.48 -15.64 -0.24
N TRP A 257 -41.07 -15.22 0.89
CA TRP A 257 -41.33 -13.81 1.15
C TRP A 257 -40.14 -13.17 1.85
N HIS A 258 -39.73 -12.02 1.32
CA HIS A 258 -38.64 -11.22 1.85
C HIS A 258 -39.12 -9.78 2.01
N ARG A 259 -38.54 -9.08 2.99
CA ARG A 259 -38.74 -7.65 3.18
C ARG A 259 -37.40 -6.99 3.36
N ALA A 260 -37.07 -6.06 2.47
CA ALA A 260 -35.86 -5.25 2.55
C ALA A 260 -36.26 -3.82 2.96
N SER A 261 -35.43 -3.17 3.79
CA SER A 261 -35.61 -1.76 4.15
C SER A 261 -34.29 -1.02 4.06
N LYS A 262 -34.36 0.23 3.60
CA LYS A 262 -33.24 1.17 3.55
C LYS A 262 -33.66 2.49 4.19
N GLY A 263 -32.75 3.19 4.84
CA GLY A 263 -33.06 4.46 5.49
C GLY A 263 -31.91 5.02 6.31
N ALA A 264 -32.24 6.00 7.17
CA ALA A 264 -31.28 6.56 8.12
C ALA A 264 -30.69 5.44 9.01
N PRO A 265 -29.36 5.34 9.15
CA PRO A 265 -28.72 4.25 9.89
C PRO A 265 -29.26 4.07 11.31
N GLU A 266 -29.55 5.16 12.02
CA GLU A 266 -30.10 5.13 13.38
C GLU A 266 -31.48 4.45 13.44
N GLN A 267 -32.34 4.72 12.46
CA GLN A 267 -33.68 4.13 12.37
C GLN A 267 -33.61 2.64 12.03
N ILE A 268 -32.67 2.26 11.15
CA ILE A 268 -32.44 0.86 10.79
C ILE A 268 -31.83 0.08 11.97
N LEU A 269 -30.91 0.69 12.73
CA LEU A 269 -30.36 0.10 13.95
C LEU A 269 -31.42 -0.09 15.04
N ALA A 270 -32.35 0.86 15.17
CA ALA A 270 -33.48 0.74 16.08
C ALA A 270 -34.42 -0.42 15.69
N LEU A 271 -34.66 -0.62 14.39
CA LEU A 271 -35.47 -1.73 13.87
C LEU A 271 -34.86 -3.11 14.14
N CYS A 272 -33.55 -3.24 14.02
CA CYS A 272 -32.85 -4.52 14.19
C CYS A 272 -32.68 -4.95 15.65
N ASN A 273 -33.05 -4.11 16.62
CA ASN A 273 -32.83 -4.34 18.06
C ASN A 273 -31.41 -4.86 18.36
N ALA A 274 -30.41 -4.26 17.72
CA ALA A 274 -29.02 -4.74 17.78
C ALA A 274 -28.40 -4.54 19.17
N LYS A 275 -27.46 -5.42 19.55
CA LYS A 275 -26.69 -5.30 20.80
C LYS A 275 -25.92 -3.97 20.87
N GLU A 276 -25.77 -3.42 22.07
CA GLU A 276 -25.06 -2.15 22.33
C GLU A 276 -23.65 -2.12 21.70
N ASP A 277 -22.91 -3.22 21.78
CA ASP A 277 -21.56 -3.34 21.20
C ASP A 277 -21.56 -3.22 19.67
N PHE A 278 -22.59 -3.77 19.03
CA PHE A 278 -22.72 -3.69 17.58
C PHE A 278 -23.12 -2.28 17.15
N LYS A 279 -24.03 -1.63 17.88
CA LYS A 279 -24.40 -0.23 17.64
C LYS A 279 -23.18 0.68 17.70
N ARG A 280 -22.32 0.55 18.73
CA ARG A 280 -21.08 1.33 18.85
C ARG A 280 -20.15 1.17 17.65
N LYS A 281 -19.99 -0.06 17.14
CA LYS A 281 -19.18 -0.31 15.93
C LYS A 281 -19.77 0.37 14.70
N VAL A 282 -21.09 0.30 14.52
CA VAL A 282 -21.76 0.91 13.38
C VAL A 282 -21.67 2.44 13.45
N HIS A 283 -21.84 3.04 14.64
CA HIS A 283 -21.63 4.48 14.84
C HIS A 283 -20.20 4.91 14.49
N SER A 284 -19.18 4.17 14.93
CA SER A 284 -17.79 4.48 14.56
C SER A 284 -17.54 4.43 13.04
N ILE A 285 -18.21 3.55 12.30
CA ILE A 285 -18.11 3.49 10.83
C ILE A 285 -18.85 4.67 10.18
N ILE A 286 -20.00 5.07 10.73
CA ILE A 286 -20.74 6.25 10.28
C ILE A 286 -19.88 7.51 10.45
N ASP A 287 -19.21 7.65 11.59
CA ASP A 287 -18.32 8.79 11.85
C ASP A 287 -17.16 8.82 10.84
N LYS A 288 -16.53 7.67 10.56
CA LYS A 288 -15.49 7.55 9.52
C LYS A 288 -15.98 7.90 8.12
N PHE A 289 -17.25 7.66 7.81
CA PHE A 289 -17.85 8.08 6.54
C PHE A 289 -18.10 9.59 6.53
N ALA A 290 -18.58 10.15 7.64
CA ALA A 290 -18.79 11.58 7.80
C ALA A 290 -17.48 12.39 7.69
N GLU A 291 -16.39 11.92 8.30
CA GLU A 291 -15.04 12.51 8.17
C GLU A 291 -14.57 12.60 6.71
N ARG A 292 -15.01 11.67 5.87
CA ARG A 292 -14.70 11.60 4.44
C ARG A 292 -15.73 12.35 3.56
N GLY A 293 -16.69 13.04 4.16
CA GLY A 293 -17.78 13.72 3.44
C GLY A 293 -18.79 12.78 2.79
N LEU A 294 -18.88 11.52 3.24
CA LEU A 294 -19.80 10.51 2.71
C LEU A 294 -21.06 10.44 3.57
N ARG A 295 -22.22 10.44 2.91
CA ARG A 295 -23.52 10.21 3.54
C ARG A 295 -23.74 8.71 3.76
N SER A 296 -24.19 8.29 4.94
CA SER A 296 -24.42 6.88 5.27
C SER A 296 -25.90 6.49 5.14
N LEU A 297 -26.15 5.32 4.55
CA LEU A 297 -27.48 4.72 4.43
C LEU A 297 -27.46 3.30 5.02
N GLY A 298 -28.38 2.99 5.94
CA GLY A 298 -28.51 1.67 6.53
C GLY A 298 -29.41 0.76 5.70
N VAL A 299 -29.08 -0.53 5.64
CA VAL A 299 -29.88 -1.56 4.96
C VAL A 299 -30.16 -2.71 5.93
N ALA A 300 -31.42 -3.16 5.98
CA ALA A 300 -31.85 -4.31 6.76
C ALA A 300 -32.80 -5.23 6.00
N GLY A 301 -32.79 -6.51 6.37
CA GLY A 301 -33.65 -7.56 5.81
C GLY A 301 -34.50 -8.23 6.88
N GLN A 302 -35.68 -8.69 6.50
CA GLN A 302 -36.61 -9.43 7.34
C GLN A 302 -37.29 -10.52 6.50
N TYR A 303 -37.66 -11.63 7.12
CA TYR A 303 -38.50 -12.67 6.54
C TYR A 303 -39.92 -12.56 7.13
N PRO A 304 -40.89 -11.98 6.40
CA PRO A 304 -42.26 -11.85 6.89
C PRO A 304 -43.04 -13.17 6.80
N LYS A 305 -44.00 -13.36 7.72
CA LYS A 305 -44.93 -14.50 7.70
C LYS A 305 -45.99 -14.34 6.60
N LYS A 306 -45.66 -14.61 5.32
CA LYS A 306 -46.57 -14.75 4.14
C LYS A 306 -47.84 -13.86 4.10
N MET A 307 -47.82 -12.68 4.72
CA MET A 307 -48.92 -11.73 4.88
C MET A 307 -48.36 -10.34 4.65
N LYS A 308 -49.15 -9.48 4.00
CA LYS A 308 -48.72 -8.13 3.57
C LYS A 308 -48.28 -7.26 4.77
N GLU A 309 -49.00 -7.32 5.88
CA GLU A 309 -48.77 -6.51 7.09
C GLU A 309 -48.27 -7.34 8.28
N GLY A 310 -47.90 -8.60 8.08
CA GLY A 310 -47.46 -9.47 9.16
C GLY A 310 -46.16 -8.97 9.80
N ALA A 311 -46.11 -8.99 11.14
CA ALA A 311 -44.86 -8.89 11.89
C ALA A 311 -43.97 -10.08 11.51
N GLY A 312 -42.85 -9.81 10.85
CA GLY A 312 -41.90 -10.83 10.42
C GLY A 312 -40.95 -11.26 11.53
N THR A 313 -39.91 -12.00 11.15
CA THR A 313 -38.74 -12.28 12.00
C THR A 313 -38.06 -10.97 12.44
N PRO A 314 -37.25 -10.97 13.51
CA PRO A 314 -36.45 -9.78 13.86
C PRO A 314 -35.66 -9.28 12.65
N TRP A 315 -35.64 -7.96 12.46
CA TRP A 315 -34.87 -7.35 11.38
C TRP A 315 -33.40 -7.65 11.56
N GLN A 316 -32.76 -8.07 10.48
CA GLN A 316 -31.33 -8.34 10.42
C GLN A 316 -30.65 -7.16 9.74
N PHE A 317 -29.68 -6.57 10.44
CA PHE A 317 -28.85 -5.52 9.87
C PHE A 317 -27.93 -6.13 8.82
N VAL A 318 -28.04 -5.68 7.56
CA VAL A 318 -27.26 -6.19 6.44
C VAL A 318 -25.96 -5.40 6.30
N GLY A 319 -26.04 -4.06 6.33
CA GLY A 319 -24.87 -3.22 6.15
C GLY A 319 -25.16 -1.72 6.06
N LEU A 320 -24.07 -0.96 5.90
CA LEU A 320 -24.08 0.46 5.59
C LEU A 320 -23.61 0.69 4.15
N LEU A 321 -24.29 1.58 3.44
CA LEU A 321 -23.90 2.06 2.11
C LEU A 321 -23.45 3.53 2.22
N PRO A 322 -22.18 3.85 1.90
CA PRO A 322 -21.74 5.22 1.77
C PRO A 322 -22.16 5.82 0.41
N LEU A 323 -22.63 7.05 0.43
CA LEU A 323 -23.07 7.84 -0.71
C LEU A 323 -22.24 9.12 -0.77
N PHE A 324 -21.67 9.42 -1.93
CA PHE A 324 -20.95 10.67 -2.17
C PHE A 324 -21.85 11.63 -2.93
N ASP A 325 -22.02 12.84 -2.43
CA ASP A 325 -22.74 13.91 -3.12
C ASP A 325 -21.71 14.91 -3.67
N PRO A 326 -21.35 14.84 -4.97
CA PRO A 326 -20.31 15.69 -5.51
C PRO A 326 -20.72 17.16 -5.45
N PRO A 327 -19.80 18.09 -5.09
CA PRO A 327 -20.08 19.51 -5.15
C PRO A 327 -20.43 19.90 -6.58
N ARG A 328 -21.41 20.79 -6.73
CA ARG A 328 -21.78 21.31 -8.05
C ARG A 328 -20.65 22.20 -8.58
N HIS A 329 -20.42 22.15 -9.89
CA HIS A 329 -19.35 22.88 -10.57
C HIS A 329 -19.49 24.41 -10.54
N ASP A 330 -20.67 24.89 -10.16
CA ASP A 330 -21.06 26.31 -10.02
C ASP A 330 -20.85 26.86 -8.59
N SER A 331 -20.37 26.04 -7.66
CA SER A 331 -20.27 26.35 -6.23
C SER A 331 -18.85 26.76 -5.78
N ALA A 332 -17.96 27.15 -6.71
CA ALA A 332 -16.58 27.60 -6.44
C ALA A 332 -16.34 29.02 -6.96
#